data_AF-A0A7R8ZWS4-F1
#
_entry.id   AF-A0A7R8ZWS4-F1
#
_cell.length_a   1.000
_cell.length_b   1.000
_cell.length_c   1.000
_cell.angle_alpha   90.00
_cell.angle_beta   90.00
_cell.angle_gamma   90.00
#
_symmetry.space_group_name_H-M   'P 1'
#
loop_
_entity.id
_entity.type
_entity.pdbx_description
1 polymer ?
#
loop_
_entity_poly.entity_id
_entity_poly.type
_entity_poly.pdbx_seq_one_letter_code
_entity_poly.pdbx_strand_id
1 'polypeptide(L)'
;TFTEGLNPLVVGALIMLIGFALGGTTGYAINPARDLGPRLAHFMMPIKGKGDSDWAYSWVPIVGPFLGSLLGASTYEILYKNDLQAKYLIVVAIVAVVLIVAVVRNTKEKT
;
A
#
# COMPACT_ATOMS: atom_id res chain seq x y z
N THR A 1 -4.88 30.32 -0.63
CA THR A 1 -4.85 30.86 0.75
C THR A 1 -3.83 30.12 1.60
N PHE A 2 -3.39 30.67 2.75
CA PHE A 2 -2.43 30.01 3.65
C PHE A 2 -2.82 28.54 3.98
N THR A 3 -4.12 28.28 4.15
CA THR A 3 -4.68 26.94 4.41
C THR A 3 -4.44 25.94 3.27
N GLU A 4 -4.49 26.35 2.00
CA GLU A 4 -4.19 25.47 0.87
C GLU A 4 -2.71 25.06 0.84
N GLY A 5 -1.83 25.93 1.33
CA GLY A 5 -0.39 25.66 1.46
C GLY A 5 -0.05 24.65 2.55
N LEU A 6 -0.98 24.33 3.47
CA LEU A 6 -0.76 23.35 4.53
C LEU A 6 -0.97 21.90 4.07
N ASN A 7 -1.60 21.68 2.91
CA ASN A 7 -1.90 20.33 2.42
C ASN A 7 -0.66 19.42 2.34
N PRO A 8 0.49 19.84 1.77
CA PRO A 8 1.69 19.00 1.74
C PRO A 8 2.22 18.68 3.13
N LEU A 9 2.11 19.61 4.08
CA LEU A 9 2.56 19.41 5.46
C LEU A 9 1.70 18.35 6.16
N VAL A 10 0.37 18.44 6.03
CA VAL A 10 -0.57 17.49 6.65
C VAL A 10 -0.40 16.09 6.04
N VAL A 11 -0.31 15.99 4.71
CA VAL A 11 -0.07 14.71 4.03
C VAL A 11 1.30 14.13 4.39
N GLY A 12 2.33 14.96 4.46
CA GLY A 12 3.68 14.55 4.87
C GLY A 12 3.71 14.02 6.31
N ALA A 13 3.05 14.71 7.24
CA ALA A 13 2.92 14.26 8.62
C ALA A 13 2.16 12.92 8.71
N LEU A 14 1.10 12.74 7.93
CA LEU A 14 0.38 11.46 7.85
C LEU A 14 1.29 10.31 7.37
N ILE A 15 2.05 10.52 6.29
CA ILE A 15 2.99 9.52 5.77
C ILE A 15 4.06 9.19 6.82
N MET A 16 4.57 10.19 7.54
CA MET A 16 5.54 10.00 8.62
C MET A 16 4.96 9.13 9.75
N LEU A 17 3.73 9.41 10.19
CA LEU A 17 3.06 8.61 11.23
C LEU A 17 2.83 7.16 10.80
N ILE A 18 2.45 6.93 9.53
CA ILE A 18 2.37 5.58 8.97
C ILE A 18 3.73 4.88 9.01
N GLY A 19 4.81 5.60 8.65
CA GLY A 19 6.17 5.09 8.71
C GLY A 19 6.60 4.69 10.12
N PHE A 20 6.27 5.50 11.14
CA PHE A 20 6.56 5.18 12.53
C PHE A 20 5.75 4.00 13.06
N ALA A 21 4.47 3.90 12.72
CA ALA A 21 3.60 2.83 13.20
C ALA A 21 3.83 1.49 12.50
N LEU A 22 4.08 1.51 11.19
CA LEU A 22 4.06 0.31 10.34
C LEU A 22 5.38 0.04 9.60
N GLY A 23 6.39 0.90 9.75
CA GLY A 23 7.63 0.79 8.99
C GLY A 23 8.45 -0.47 9.29
N GLY A 24 8.40 -0.99 10.51
CA GLY A 24 9.14 -2.21 10.88
C GLY A 24 8.67 -3.48 10.17
N THR A 25 7.41 -3.54 9.74
CA THR A 25 6.83 -4.77 9.16
C THR A 25 7.18 -4.95 7.68
N THR A 26 7.14 -3.86 6.90
CA THR A 26 7.22 -3.89 5.42
C THR A 26 7.96 -2.69 4.82
N GLY A 27 8.56 -1.83 5.64
CA GLY A 27 9.22 -0.60 5.18
C GLY A 27 8.24 0.47 4.66
N TYR A 28 6.95 0.39 5.04
CA TYR A 28 5.86 1.28 4.62
C TYR A 28 5.86 1.51 3.08
N ALA A 29 5.93 0.42 2.32
CA ALA A 29 5.95 0.44 0.86
C ALA A 29 4.57 0.78 0.26
N ILE A 30 4.03 1.95 0.60
CA ILE A 30 2.68 2.43 0.29
C ILE A 30 2.53 3.02 -1.11
N ASN A 31 3.59 3.00 -1.92
CA ASN A 31 3.61 3.56 -3.27
C ASN A 31 4.42 2.63 -4.20
N PRO A 32 3.81 2.10 -5.28
CA PRO A 32 4.50 1.21 -6.23
C PRO A 32 5.76 1.83 -6.84
N ALA A 33 5.74 3.12 -7.18
CA ALA A 33 6.91 3.80 -7.75
C ALA A 33 8.04 3.98 -6.72
N ARG A 34 7.69 4.14 -5.44
CA ARG A 34 8.64 4.25 -4.32
C ARG A 34 9.38 2.93 -4.04
N ASP A 35 8.85 1.81 -4.49
CA ASP A 35 9.50 0.50 -4.40
C ASP A 35 10.18 0.10 -5.72
N LEU A 36 9.42 0.08 -6.82
CA LEU A 36 9.87 -0.48 -8.10
C LEU A 36 11.04 0.30 -8.71
N GLY A 37 11.02 1.63 -8.64
CA GLY A 37 12.08 2.48 -9.18
C GLY A 37 13.44 2.18 -8.55
N PRO A 38 13.58 2.33 -7.22
CA PRO A 38 14.80 1.95 -6.50
C PRO A 38 15.20 0.49 -6.70
N ARG A 39 14.23 -0.44 -6.79
CA ARG A 39 14.50 -1.87 -7.02
C ARG A 39 15.11 -2.13 -8.39
N LEU A 40 14.58 -1.52 -9.44
CA LEU A 40 15.14 -1.60 -10.80
C LEU A 40 16.55 -1.01 -10.85
N ALA A 41 16.77 0.13 -10.19
CA ALA A 41 18.09 0.73 -10.08
C ALA A 41 19.07 -0.21 -9.36
N HIS A 42 18.67 -0.79 -8.22
CA HIS A 42 19.46 -1.78 -7.48
C HIS A 42 19.80 -3.01 -8.35
N PHE A 43 18.85 -3.49 -9.15
CA PHE A 43 19.06 -4.62 -10.05
C PHE A 43 20.07 -4.30 -11.16
N MET A 44 19.92 -3.15 -11.83
CA MET A 44 20.74 -2.77 -12.98
C MET A 44 22.14 -2.29 -12.60
N MET A 45 22.31 -1.60 -11.46
CA MET A 45 23.60 -1.00 -11.12
C MET A 45 24.63 -2.05 -10.65
N PRO A 46 25.88 -1.98 -11.13
CA PRO A 46 26.96 -2.85 -10.67
C PRO A 46 27.49 -2.37 -9.31
N ILE A 47 26.78 -2.69 -8.23
CA ILE A 47 27.17 -2.34 -6.85
C ILE A 47 28.01 -3.49 -6.28
N LYS A 48 29.25 -3.19 -5.85
CA LYS A 48 30.15 -4.17 -5.26
C LYS A 48 29.56 -4.73 -3.96
N GLY A 49 29.43 -6.06 -3.87
CA GLY A 49 28.91 -6.74 -2.68
C GLY A 49 27.40 -6.62 -2.46
N LYS A 50 26.62 -6.26 -3.49
CA LYS A 50 25.15 -6.20 -3.38
C LYS A 50 24.53 -7.59 -3.20
N GLY A 51 23.43 -7.65 -2.44
CA GLY A 51 22.58 -8.83 -2.34
C GLY A 51 21.60 -8.97 -3.52
N ASP A 52 20.65 -9.90 -3.40
CA ASP A 52 19.55 -10.02 -4.36
C ASP A 52 18.58 -8.84 -4.26
N SER A 53 17.86 -8.54 -5.35
CA SER A 53 16.86 -7.46 -5.41
C SER A 53 15.48 -7.88 -4.90
N ASP A 54 15.36 -9.06 -4.27
CA ASP A 54 14.15 -9.60 -3.66
C ASP A 54 12.93 -9.58 -4.60
N TRP A 55 13.11 -10.14 -5.78
CA TRP A 55 12.07 -10.16 -6.82
C TRP A 55 10.84 -10.97 -6.41
N ALA A 56 11.00 -11.97 -5.54
CA ALA A 56 9.89 -12.77 -5.01
C ALA A 56 8.88 -11.91 -4.22
N TYR A 57 9.36 -10.89 -3.50
CA TYR A 57 8.50 -9.96 -2.76
C TYR A 57 7.99 -8.77 -3.59
N SER A 58 8.61 -8.48 -4.75
CA SER A 58 8.38 -7.24 -5.52
C SER A 58 6.92 -6.95 -5.94
N TRP A 59 6.08 -7.98 -6.06
CA TRP A 59 4.67 -7.79 -6.40
C TRP A 59 3.84 -7.24 -5.22
N VAL A 60 4.27 -7.46 -3.98
CA VAL A 60 3.54 -7.05 -2.77
C VAL A 60 3.49 -5.52 -2.64
N PRO A 61 4.61 -4.76 -2.76
CA PRO A 61 4.61 -3.30 -2.83
C PRO A 61 3.89 -2.69 -4.04
N ILE A 62 3.44 -3.50 -5.00
CA ILE A 62 2.68 -3.05 -6.16
C ILE A 62 1.20 -3.28 -5.90
N VAL A 63 0.79 -4.55 -5.73
CA VAL A 63 -0.62 -4.93 -5.59
C VAL A 63 -1.20 -4.45 -4.27
N GLY A 64 -0.43 -4.52 -3.17
CA GLY A 64 -0.87 -4.08 -1.84
C GLY A 64 -1.34 -2.62 -1.83
N PRO A 65 -0.51 -1.66 -2.25
CA PRO A 65 -0.91 -0.25 -2.34
C PRO A 65 -2.09 0.01 -3.28
N PHE A 66 -2.22 -0.70 -4.40
CA PHE A 66 -3.38 -0.53 -5.27
C PHE A 66 -4.67 -0.97 -4.57
N LEU A 67 -4.69 -2.15 -3.95
CA LEU A 67 -5.88 -2.62 -3.23
C LEU A 67 -6.20 -1.72 -2.03
N GLY A 68 -5.19 -1.30 -1.27
CA GLY A 68 -5.34 -0.41 -0.12
C GLY A 68 -5.85 0.99 -0.50
N SER A 69 -5.34 1.58 -1.59
CA SER A 69 -5.78 2.91 -2.05
C SER A 69 -7.22 2.88 -2.57
N LEU A 70 -7.60 1.84 -3.31
CA LEU A 70 -8.99 1.64 -3.77
C LEU A 70 -9.95 1.47 -2.59
N LEU A 71 -9.57 0.69 -1.57
CA LEU A 71 -10.36 0.52 -0.35
C LEU A 71 -10.50 1.84 0.42
N GLY A 72 -9.39 2.56 0.62
CA GLY A 72 -9.39 3.84 1.34
C GLY A 72 -10.25 4.90 0.66
N ALA A 73 -10.13 5.04 -0.66
CA ALA A 73 -10.97 5.94 -1.44
C ALA A 73 -12.45 5.56 -1.38
N SER A 74 -12.78 4.28 -1.55
CA SER A 74 -14.17 3.79 -1.48
C SER A 74 -14.78 4.02 -0.09
N THR A 75 -13.99 3.82 0.97
CA THR A 75 -14.43 4.04 2.35
C THR A 75 -14.68 5.52 2.63
N TYR A 76 -13.85 6.42 2.07
CA TYR A 76 -14.08 7.86 2.18
C TYR A 76 -15.38 8.29 1.50
N GLU A 77 -15.64 7.82 0.27
CA GLU A 77 -16.88 8.14 -0.45
C GLU A 77 -18.12 7.62 0.30
N ILE A 78 -18.08 6.38 0.79
CA ILE A 78 -19.19 5.78 1.52
C ILE A 78 -19.41 6.43 2.89
N LEU A 79 -18.36 6.57 3.71
CA LEU A 79 -18.53 6.96 5.13
C LEU A 79 -18.54 8.46 5.35
N TYR A 80 -17.73 9.22 4.59
CA TYR A 80 -17.61 10.66 4.79
C TYR A 80 -18.57 11.44 3.88
N LYS A 81 -18.65 11.05 2.60
CA LYS A 81 -19.55 11.71 1.63
C LYS A 81 -20.95 11.10 1.58
N ASN A 82 -21.17 9.94 2.19
CA ASN A 82 -22.44 9.22 2.17
C ASN A 82 -22.93 8.92 0.74
N ASP A 83 -22.00 8.69 -0.19
CA ASP A 83 -22.27 8.36 -1.59
C ASP A 83 -22.15 6.85 -1.81
N LEU A 84 -23.28 6.14 -1.69
CA LEU A 84 -23.32 4.69 -1.77
C LEU A 84 -23.56 4.20 -3.20
N GLN A 85 -22.51 4.13 -4.00
CA GLN A 85 -22.55 3.57 -5.34
C GLN A 85 -22.09 2.11 -5.38
N ALA A 86 -22.67 1.33 -6.30
CA ALA A 86 -22.31 -0.07 -6.51
C ALA A 86 -20.81 -0.29 -6.74
N LYS A 87 -20.14 0.63 -7.45
CA LYS A 87 -18.69 0.56 -7.71
C LYS A 87 -17.85 0.51 -6.43
N TYR A 88 -18.22 1.27 -5.40
CA TYR A 88 -17.50 1.30 -4.13
C TYR A 88 -17.73 0.01 -3.33
N LEU A 89 -18.97 -0.51 -3.36
CA LEU A 89 -19.31 -1.78 -2.72
C LEU A 89 -18.60 -2.97 -3.37
N ILE A 90 -18.46 -2.97 -4.70
CA ILE A 90 -17.71 -3.99 -5.43
C ILE A 90 -16.24 -4.00 -4.99
N VAL A 91 -15.62 -2.82 -4.87
CA VAL A 91 -14.23 -2.72 -4.38
C VAL A 91 -14.10 -3.28 -2.97
N VAL A 92 -14.98 -2.89 -2.05
CA VAL A 92 -14.98 -3.40 -0.67
C VAL A 92 -15.15 -4.92 -0.65
N ALA A 93 -16.07 -5.47 -1.44
CA ALA A 93 -16.30 -6.91 -1.53
C ALA A 93 -15.07 -7.66 -2.08
N ILE A 94 -14.46 -7.16 -3.16
CA ILE A 94 -13.24 -7.76 -3.74
C ILE A 94 -12.13 -7.78 -2.71
N VAL A 95 -11.87 -6.64 -2.03
CA VAL A 95 -10.81 -6.57 -1.03
C VAL A 95 -11.10 -7.47 0.17
N ALA A 96 -12.35 -7.55 0.63
CA ALA A 96 -12.74 -8.46 1.69
C ALA A 96 -12.50 -9.93 1.31
N VAL A 97 -12.86 -10.34 0.09
CA VAL A 97 -12.59 -11.69 -0.42
C VAL A 97 -11.09 -11.96 -0.46
N VAL A 98 -10.28 -11.02 -0.97
CA VAL A 98 -8.82 -11.16 -1.01
C VAL A 98 -8.25 -11.35 0.39
N LEU A 99 -8.69 -10.56 1.37
CA LEU A 99 -8.24 -10.65 2.76
C LEU A 99 -8.67 -11.97 3.41
N ILE A 100 -9.92 -12.41 3.22
CA ILE A 100 -10.42 -13.69 3.73
C ILE A 100 -9.59 -14.84 3.17
N VAL A 101 -9.36 -14.86 1.85
CA VAL A 101 -8.55 -15.89 1.19
C VAL A 101 -7.12 -15.88 1.73
N ALA A 102 -6.51 -14.70 1.89
CA ALA A 102 -5.17 -14.55 2.42
C ALA A 102 -5.07 -15.09 3.87
N VAL A 103 -6.04 -14.75 4.73
CA VAL A 103 -6.09 -15.23 6.12
C VAL A 103 -6.26 -16.75 6.15
N VAL A 104 -7.19 -17.30 5.37
CA VAL A 104 -7.44 -18.75 5.33
C VAL A 104 -6.20 -19.52 4.86
N ARG A 105 -5.50 -19.03 3.83
CA ARG A 105 -4.26 -19.65 3.35
C ARG A 105 -3.17 -19.61 4.42
N ASN A 106 -2.96 -18.46 5.05
CA ASN A 106 -1.98 -18.28 6.11
C ASN A 106 -2.27 -19.16 7.35
N THR A 107 -3.54 -19.43 7.68
CA THR A 107 -3.89 -20.36 8.77
C THR A 107 -3.57 -21.80 8.40
N LYS A 108 -3.86 -22.23 7.15
CA LYS A 108 -3.57 -23.60 6.69
C LYS A 108 -2.08 -23.90 6.56
N GLU A 109 -1.25 -22.92 6.21
CA GLU A 109 0.20 -23.10 6.12
C GLU A 109 0.87 -23.26 7.49
N LYS A 110 0.18 -22.86 8.58
CA LYS A 110 0.68 -22.97 9.95
C LYS A 110 0.25 -24.24 10.69
N THR A 111 -0.63 -25.05 10.09
CA THR A 111 -1.10 -26.34 10.61
C THR A 111 -0.49 -27.49 9.82
#